data_AF-A0A7J6ULI4-F1
#
_entry.id   AF-A0A7J6ULI4-F1
#
_cell.length_a   1.000
_cell.length_b   1.000
_cell.length_c   1.000
_cell.angle_alpha   90.00
_cell.angle_beta   90.00
_cell.angle_gamma   90.00
#
_symmetry.space_group_name_H-M   'P 1'
#
loop_
_entity.id
_entity.type
_entity.pdbx_description
1 polymer ?
#
loop_
_entity_poly.entity_id
_entity_poly.type
_entity_poly.pdbx_seq_one_letter_code
_entity_poly.pdbx_strand_id
1 'polypeptide(L)'
;MATNTFERSPQRRWTRGKTSHSAREGTVRIKDDRPLRSKSYRRLCAEYVQAYLSKKGYRSERMKPGWFDNPSTKEFFSICEFLLERIDSNLLVPAPHKTSTPEDLISIVRTKLLYPYDVPKSALASVGAITTWPALLGLLSWLVEEADETDRMKERVNSISDATRAREKALGTAYTAWVQAGQAQTLEETAMLEKVEGLIRAEYDELEGENEKCEKIIGDNDTAVENIKDSGDLDDPEEYERKNEEIRGRVGEKVREVEDLRRREQEASEDRQRWEQKTGKEKEKEQKLRDQISELTQRVDAQAYSHDDLAQLLARARRLEEETRQLQEQITQCDSDTVSEETQARTEQHTLQGLCHEFNECIGTGGHPAIPRANFNPEASDFLKRTFG
;
A
#
# COMPACT_ATOMS: atom_id res chain seq x y z
N MET A 1 8.70 -30.53 -27.77
CA MET A 1 7.86 -30.60 -26.55
C MET A 1 8.62 -29.85 -25.46
N ALA A 2 8.20 -28.62 -25.17
CA ALA A 2 8.92 -27.72 -24.27
C ALA A 2 8.51 -27.99 -22.82
N THR A 3 9.46 -28.44 -22.01
CA THR A 3 9.34 -28.57 -20.56
C THR A 3 9.41 -27.17 -19.94
N ASN A 4 8.25 -26.62 -19.60
CA ASN A 4 8.12 -25.34 -18.91
C ASN A 4 8.57 -25.51 -17.45
N THR A 5 9.88 -25.37 -17.23
CA THR A 5 10.51 -25.36 -15.92
C THR A 5 10.29 -23.98 -15.31
N PHE A 6 9.20 -23.86 -14.54
CA PHE A 6 9.00 -22.73 -13.64
C PHE A 6 10.10 -22.81 -12.56
N GLU A 7 11.18 -22.07 -12.77
CA GLU A 7 12.23 -21.89 -11.77
C GLU A 7 11.58 -21.44 -10.47
N ARG A 8 11.80 -22.26 -9.44
CA ARG A 8 11.29 -22.09 -8.10
C ARG A 8 11.70 -20.70 -7.60
N SER A 9 10.71 -19.85 -7.31
CA SER A 9 10.92 -18.72 -6.41
C SER A 9 11.54 -19.23 -5.11
N PRO A 10 12.53 -18.54 -4.53
CA PRO A 10 13.40 -19.08 -3.50
C PRO A 10 12.58 -19.53 -2.31
N GLN A 11 12.75 -20.81 -1.96
CA GLN A 11 12.22 -21.46 -0.77
C GLN A 11 12.63 -20.67 0.49
N ARG A 12 11.83 -19.67 0.88
CA ARG A 12 11.77 -19.23 2.26
C ARG A 12 10.94 -20.26 3.01
N ARG A 13 11.61 -21.35 3.38
CA ARG A 13 11.18 -22.26 4.43
C ARG A 13 10.85 -21.39 5.64
N TRP A 14 9.58 -21.34 6.03
CA TRP A 14 9.14 -20.70 7.27
C TRP A 14 9.85 -21.43 8.42
N THR A 15 10.94 -20.88 8.91
CA THR A 15 11.53 -21.30 10.18
C THR A 15 10.47 -20.99 11.23
N ARG A 16 9.89 -22.04 11.84
CA ARG A 16 9.16 -21.91 13.10
C ARG A 16 10.09 -21.21 14.09
N GLY A 17 9.93 -19.90 14.22
CA GLY A 17 10.68 -19.10 15.17
C GLY A 17 10.32 -19.57 16.58
N LYS A 18 11.35 -19.96 17.34
CA LYS A 18 11.25 -20.18 18.78
C LYS A 18 10.62 -18.94 19.42
N THR A 19 9.40 -19.06 19.90
CA THR A 19 8.74 -18.03 20.70
C THR A 19 8.84 -18.41 22.16
N SER A 20 9.39 -17.50 22.95
CA SER A 20 9.48 -17.57 24.40
C SER A 20 8.12 -17.80 25.02
N HIS A 21 8.07 -18.73 25.98
CA HIS A 21 6.87 -19.05 26.74
C HIS A 21 6.42 -17.84 27.59
N SER A 22 5.30 -17.24 27.20
CA SER A 22 4.45 -16.47 28.09
C SER A 22 3.01 -16.67 27.64
N ALA A 23 2.32 -17.55 28.36
CA ALA A 23 0.92 -17.88 28.15
C ALA A 23 0.01 -16.65 28.34
N ARG A 24 -0.88 -16.42 27.38
CA ARG A 24 -2.31 -16.23 27.66
C ARG A 24 -3.13 -16.42 26.39
N GLU A 25 -4.21 -17.14 26.59
CA GLU A 25 -5.21 -17.59 25.63
C GLU A 25 -5.85 -16.39 24.91
N GLY A 26 -5.57 -16.31 23.62
CA GLY A 26 -5.98 -15.23 22.73
C GLY A 26 -5.07 -15.35 21.52
N THR A 27 -5.59 -15.78 20.38
CA THR A 27 -4.81 -15.90 19.14
C THR A 27 -4.13 -14.56 18.87
N VAL A 28 -2.81 -14.50 19.11
CA VAL A 28 -1.99 -13.32 18.82
C VAL A 28 -2.05 -13.16 17.30
N ARG A 29 -2.87 -12.21 16.85
CA ARG A 29 -3.05 -11.95 15.42
C ARG A 29 -1.75 -11.36 14.90
N ILE A 30 -1.08 -12.11 14.03
CA ILE A 30 0.20 -11.71 13.48
C ILE A 30 -0.09 -10.73 12.34
N LYS A 31 0.66 -9.63 12.31
CA LYS A 31 0.63 -8.69 11.18
C LYS A 31 1.09 -9.44 9.93
N ASP A 32 0.37 -9.26 8.83
CA ASP A 32 0.72 -9.90 7.56
C ASP A 32 2.02 -9.32 7.00
N ASP A 33 3.10 -10.11 7.02
CA ASP A 33 4.43 -9.73 6.53
C ASP A 33 4.57 -9.89 5.01
N ARG A 34 3.57 -10.45 4.34
CA ARG A 34 3.61 -10.61 2.88
C ARG A 34 3.57 -9.25 2.19
N PRO A 35 4.30 -9.05 1.08
CA PRO A 35 4.34 -7.78 0.36
C PRO A 35 3.07 -7.55 -0.48
N LEU A 36 1.89 -7.65 0.12
CA LEU A 36 0.57 -7.50 -0.54
C LEU A 36 0.37 -6.09 -1.12
N ARG A 37 1.11 -5.09 -0.62
CA ARG A 37 1.14 -3.74 -1.21
C ARG A 37 1.90 -3.68 -2.54
N SER A 38 2.81 -4.61 -2.80
CA SER A 38 3.57 -4.66 -4.04
C SER A 38 2.72 -5.17 -5.21
N LYS A 39 2.68 -4.39 -6.31
CA LYS A 39 1.93 -4.76 -7.52
C LYS A 39 2.48 -6.03 -8.18
N SER A 40 3.80 -6.23 -8.18
CA SER A 40 4.44 -7.42 -8.75
C SER A 40 4.09 -8.68 -7.95
N TYR A 41 4.11 -8.60 -6.62
CA TYR A 41 3.73 -9.73 -5.77
C TYR A 41 2.25 -10.09 -5.93
N ARG A 42 1.35 -9.10 -5.99
CA ARG A 42 -0.07 -9.36 -6.27
C ARG A 42 -0.28 -10.05 -7.61
N ARG A 43 0.44 -9.62 -8.65
CA ARG A 43 0.39 -10.26 -9.97
C ARG A 43 0.82 -11.73 -9.90
N LEU A 44 1.92 -12.02 -9.20
CA LEU A 44 2.38 -13.40 -9.00
C LEU A 44 1.34 -14.25 -8.25
N CYS A 45 0.72 -13.72 -7.21
CA CYS A 45 -0.35 -14.41 -6.48
C CYS A 45 -1.56 -14.70 -7.39
N ALA A 46 -1.98 -13.72 -8.19
CA ALA A 46 -3.08 -13.88 -9.14
C ALA A 46 -2.77 -14.95 -10.19
N GLU A 47 -1.58 -14.91 -10.79
CA GLU A 47 -1.14 -15.92 -11.77
C GLU A 47 -1.06 -17.32 -11.16
N TYR A 48 -0.58 -17.45 -9.92
CA TYR A 48 -0.54 -18.71 -9.19
C TYR A 48 -1.93 -19.29 -8.93
N VAL A 49 -2.85 -18.47 -8.40
CA VAL A 49 -4.25 -18.89 -8.16
C VAL A 49 -4.91 -19.27 -9.48
N GLN A 50 -4.73 -18.47 -10.54
CA GLN A 50 -5.29 -18.75 -11.86
C GLN A 50 -4.80 -20.08 -12.44
N ALA A 51 -3.49 -20.33 -12.36
CA ALA A 51 -2.87 -21.55 -12.87
C ALA A 51 -3.43 -22.78 -12.15
N TYR A 52 -3.55 -22.72 -10.81
CA TYR A 52 -4.09 -23.81 -10.02
C TYR A 52 -5.55 -24.10 -10.36
N LEU A 53 -6.40 -23.07 -10.35
CA LEU A 53 -7.84 -23.20 -10.66
C LEU A 53 -8.04 -23.80 -12.06
N SER A 54 -7.27 -23.34 -13.06
CA SER A 54 -7.33 -23.86 -14.42
C SER A 54 -6.90 -25.33 -14.49
N LYS A 55 -5.80 -25.69 -13.82
CA LYS A 55 -5.28 -27.08 -13.75
C LYS A 55 -6.30 -28.02 -13.11
N LYS A 56 -7.03 -27.55 -12.10
CA LYS A 56 -7.97 -28.35 -11.31
C LYS A 56 -9.41 -28.30 -11.83
N GLY A 57 -9.62 -27.73 -13.01
CA GLY A 57 -10.89 -27.76 -13.73
C GLY A 57 -11.97 -26.83 -13.20
N TYR A 58 -11.61 -25.78 -12.45
CA TYR A 58 -12.59 -24.75 -12.06
C TYR A 58 -13.07 -24.01 -13.31
N ARG A 59 -14.36 -24.12 -13.62
CA ARG A 59 -14.98 -23.51 -14.81
C ARG A 59 -15.82 -22.32 -14.38
N SER A 60 -15.29 -21.11 -14.57
CA SER A 60 -16.07 -19.88 -14.52
C SER A 60 -15.95 -19.16 -15.86
N GLU A 61 -17.08 -18.76 -16.45
CA GLU A 61 -17.15 -18.00 -17.71
C GLU A 61 -16.39 -16.65 -17.66
N ARG A 62 -16.03 -16.19 -16.46
CA ARG A 62 -15.33 -14.95 -16.18
C ARG A 62 -13.85 -15.10 -15.84
N MET A 63 -13.25 -16.29 -15.91
CA MET A 63 -11.78 -16.47 -15.82
C MET A 63 -11.04 -15.99 -17.09
N LYS A 64 -11.41 -14.84 -17.62
CA LYS A 64 -10.69 -14.14 -18.68
C LYS A 64 -9.47 -13.41 -18.11
N PRO A 65 -8.46 -13.08 -18.94
CA PRO A 65 -7.35 -12.22 -18.50
C PRO A 65 -7.89 -10.94 -17.86
N GLY A 66 -7.44 -10.63 -16.64
CA GLY A 66 -7.86 -9.45 -15.88
C GLY A 66 -8.96 -9.68 -14.83
N TRP A 67 -9.46 -10.91 -14.63
CA TRP A 67 -10.42 -11.18 -13.55
C TRP A 67 -9.91 -10.74 -12.16
N PHE A 68 -8.64 -11.01 -11.88
CA PHE A 68 -7.99 -10.63 -10.63
C PHE A 68 -7.75 -9.11 -10.48
N ASP A 69 -8.08 -8.30 -11.49
CA ASP A 69 -8.03 -6.83 -11.36
C ASP A 69 -9.30 -6.26 -10.73
N ASN A 70 -10.46 -6.92 -10.91
CA ASN A 70 -11.73 -6.51 -10.33
C ASN A 70 -12.69 -7.71 -10.12
N PRO A 71 -12.42 -8.57 -9.12
CA PRO A 71 -13.22 -9.76 -8.86
C PRO A 71 -14.58 -9.40 -8.28
N SER A 72 -15.64 -10.13 -8.67
CA SER A 72 -16.93 -9.99 -8.03
C SER A 72 -16.99 -10.77 -6.70
N THR A 73 -17.78 -10.25 -5.75
CA THR A 73 -18.03 -10.89 -4.46
C THR A 73 -18.49 -12.35 -4.62
N LYS A 74 -19.41 -12.61 -5.55
CA LYS A 74 -19.95 -13.94 -5.83
C LYS A 74 -18.86 -14.93 -6.27
N GLU A 75 -17.95 -14.48 -7.12
CA GLU A 75 -16.89 -15.34 -7.65
C GLU A 75 -15.81 -15.63 -6.63
N PHE A 76 -15.43 -14.62 -5.84
CA PHE A 76 -14.49 -14.84 -4.74
C PHE A 76 -14.99 -15.93 -3.79
N PHE A 77 -16.27 -15.89 -3.39
CA PHE A 77 -16.83 -16.93 -2.54
C PHE A 77 -16.91 -18.29 -3.24
N SER A 78 -17.29 -18.33 -4.52
CA SER A 78 -17.30 -19.58 -5.29
C SER A 78 -15.90 -20.21 -5.40
N ILE A 79 -14.84 -19.40 -5.52
CA ILE A 79 -13.46 -19.90 -5.53
C ILE A 79 -13.08 -20.40 -4.13
N CYS A 80 -13.40 -19.65 -3.07
CA CYS A 80 -13.16 -20.09 -1.70
C CYS A 80 -13.85 -21.44 -1.40
N GLU A 81 -15.11 -21.60 -1.78
CA GLU A 81 -15.84 -22.87 -1.66
C GLU A 81 -15.14 -23.99 -2.42
N PHE A 82 -14.79 -23.77 -3.68
CA PHE A 82 -14.08 -24.77 -4.48
C PHE A 82 -12.74 -25.20 -3.86
N LEU A 83 -11.98 -24.25 -3.29
CA LEU A 83 -10.70 -24.56 -2.64
C LEU A 83 -10.91 -25.30 -1.31
N LEU A 84 -11.89 -24.88 -0.51
CA LEU A 84 -12.23 -25.54 0.76
C LEU A 84 -12.71 -26.97 0.56
N GLU A 85 -13.54 -27.23 -0.44
CA GLU A 85 -14.01 -28.58 -0.79
C GLU A 85 -12.84 -29.50 -1.15
N ARG A 86 -11.80 -28.96 -1.81
CA ARG A 86 -10.59 -29.72 -2.14
C ARG A 86 -9.71 -30.02 -0.94
N ILE A 87 -9.58 -29.06 -0.02
CA ILE A 87 -8.82 -29.24 1.22
C ILE A 87 -9.51 -30.32 2.07
N ASP A 88 -10.78 -30.14 2.39
CA ASP A 88 -11.57 -31.12 3.11
C ASP A 88 -13.06 -30.93 2.83
N SER A 89 -13.67 -31.95 2.21
CA SER A 89 -15.08 -31.97 1.85
C SER A 89 -16.02 -31.83 3.05
N ASN A 90 -15.55 -32.13 4.27
CA ASN A 90 -16.33 -32.02 5.50
C ASN A 90 -16.39 -30.58 6.05
N LEU A 91 -15.54 -29.67 5.56
CA LEU A 91 -15.50 -28.28 6.05
C LEU A 91 -16.74 -27.48 5.61
N LEU A 92 -17.31 -27.83 4.46
CA LEU A 92 -18.44 -27.12 3.84
C LEU A 92 -19.78 -27.78 4.12
N VAL A 93 -19.89 -28.65 5.12
CA VAL A 93 -21.16 -29.31 5.46
C VAL A 93 -21.94 -28.48 6.49
N PRO A 94 -22.90 -27.65 6.07
CA PRO A 94 -24.16 -27.52 6.76
C PRO A 94 -25.19 -28.47 6.13
N ALA A 95 -26.28 -28.73 6.85
CA ALA A 95 -27.43 -29.54 6.44
C ALA A 95 -27.80 -29.40 4.93
N PRO A 96 -28.39 -30.43 4.29
CA PRO A 96 -28.51 -30.61 2.82
C PRO A 96 -29.18 -29.49 1.98
N HIS A 97 -29.50 -28.34 2.57
CA HIS A 97 -30.17 -27.21 1.91
C HIS A 97 -29.61 -25.81 2.26
N LYS A 98 -28.41 -25.70 2.85
CA LYS A 98 -27.83 -24.38 3.18
C LYS A 98 -26.57 -24.11 2.35
N THR A 99 -26.61 -23.11 1.47
CA THR A 99 -25.40 -22.52 0.88
C THR A 99 -24.60 -21.81 1.97
N SER A 100 -23.31 -22.09 2.09
CA SER A 100 -22.43 -21.44 3.06
C SER A 100 -22.45 -19.93 2.87
N THR A 101 -22.64 -19.16 3.95
CA THR A 101 -22.58 -17.71 3.85
C THR A 101 -21.11 -17.24 3.76
N PRO A 102 -20.85 -16.06 3.18
CA PRO A 102 -19.55 -15.38 3.25
C PRO A 102 -18.88 -15.42 4.63
N GLU A 103 -19.66 -15.17 5.68
CA GLU A 103 -19.20 -15.17 7.07
C GLU A 103 -18.84 -16.56 7.56
N ASP A 104 -19.61 -17.58 7.15
CA ASP A 104 -19.33 -18.98 7.49
C ASP A 104 -18.00 -19.43 6.88
N LEU A 105 -17.73 -19.07 5.61
CA LEU A 105 -16.50 -19.44 4.91
C LEU A 105 -15.26 -18.87 5.61
N ILE A 106 -15.27 -17.59 5.98
CA ILE A 106 -14.14 -16.99 6.69
C ILE A 106 -14.01 -17.53 8.11
N SER A 107 -15.12 -17.85 8.78
CA SER A 107 -15.09 -18.52 10.07
C SER A 107 -14.42 -19.89 9.98
N ILE A 108 -14.73 -20.68 8.95
CA ILE A 108 -14.08 -21.97 8.67
C ILE A 108 -12.58 -21.78 8.46
N VAL A 109 -12.18 -20.87 7.57
CA VAL A 109 -10.76 -20.63 7.27
C VAL A 109 -9.99 -20.20 8.53
N ARG A 110 -10.59 -19.37 9.38
CA ARG A 110 -9.96 -18.90 10.60
C ARG A 110 -9.90 -19.95 11.72
N THR A 111 -10.99 -20.71 11.92
CA THR A 111 -11.12 -21.59 13.08
C THR A 111 -10.69 -23.03 12.81
N LYS A 112 -10.92 -23.53 11.59
CA LYS A 112 -10.60 -24.91 11.20
C LYS A 112 -9.26 -25.01 10.50
N LEU A 113 -8.97 -24.07 9.59
CA LEU A 113 -7.70 -24.05 8.88
C LEU A 113 -6.63 -23.16 9.56
N LEU A 114 -6.99 -22.52 10.68
CA LEU A 114 -6.07 -21.73 11.50
C LEU A 114 -5.31 -20.65 10.72
N TYR A 115 -5.98 -20.00 9.76
CA TYR A 115 -5.38 -18.95 8.96
C TYR A 115 -4.73 -17.86 9.86
N PRO A 116 -3.43 -17.56 9.67
CA PRO A 116 -2.65 -16.81 10.67
C PRO A 116 -2.86 -15.29 10.62
N TYR A 117 -3.48 -14.75 9.56
CA TYR A 117 -3.63 -13.31 9.34
C TYR A 117 -5.08 -12.85 9.55
N ASP A 118 -5.26 -11.61 9.99
CA ASP A 118 -6.61 -11.06 10.22
C ASP A 118 -7.27 -10.62 8.91
N VAL A 119 -8.50 -11.07 8.67
CA VAL A 119 -9.34 -10.63 7.54
C VAL A 119 -10.58 -9.97 8.14
N PRO A 120 -10.70 -8.63 8.07
CA PRO A 120 -11.84 -7.95 8.67
C PRO A 120 -13.12 -8.28 7.90
N LYS A 121 -14.23 -8.45 8.62
CA LYS A 121 -15.55 -8.74 8.02
C LYS A 121 -15.96 -7.70 6.96
N SER A 122 -15.58 -6.44 7.15
CA SER A 122 -15.84 -5.36 6.18
C SER A 122 -15.15 -5.58 4.82
N ALA A 123 -14.05 -6.34 4.76
CA ALA A 123 -13.40 -6.68 3.49
C ALA A 123 -14.28 -7.59 2.61
N LEU A 124 -15.14 -8.39 3.21
CA LEU A 124 -16.02 -9.34 2.53
C LEU A 124 -17.22 -8.66 1.85
N ALA A 125 -17.65 -7.52 2.38
CA ALA A 125 -18.70 -6.72 1.77
C ALA A 125 -18.23 -6.03 0.47
N SER A 126 -16.92 -5.88 0.27
CA SER A 126 -16.34 -5.15 -0.86
C SER A 126 -15.05 -5.81 -1.32
N VAL A 127 -15.18 -7.04 -1.84
CA VAL A 127 -14.05 -7.88 -2.25
C VAL A 127 -13.16 -7.22 -3.30
N GLY A 128 -13.76 -6.54 -4.28
CA GLY A 128 -13.05 -5.88 -5.38
C GLY A 128 -12.47 -4.50 -5.04
N ALA A 129 -12.62 -4.00 -3.81
CA ALA A 129 -12.09 -2.68 -3.45
C ALA A 129 -10.55 -2.70 -3.38
N ILE A 130 -9.92 -1.64 -3.89
CA ILE A 130 -8.45 -1.53 -4.03
C ILE A 130 -7.71 -1.73 -2.69
N THR A 131 -8.34 -1.35 -1.58
CA THR A 131 -7.75 -1.42 -0.24
C THR A 131 -7.86 -2.81 0.40
N THR A 132 -8.90 -3.58 0.06
CA THR A 132 -9.23 -4.88 0.68
C THR A 132 -8.76 -6.05 -0.17
N TRP A 133 -8.83 -5.91 -1.50
CA TRP A 133 -8.46 -6.95 -2.45
C TRP A 133 -7.06 -7.55 -2.24
N PRO A 134 -6.00 -6.77 -1.93
CA PRO A 134 -4.68 -7.35 -1.66
C PRO A 134 -4.69 -8.41 -0.54
N ALA A 135 -5.43 -8.18 0.55
CA ALA A 135 -5.53 -9.12 1.67
C ALA A 135 -6.32 -10.37 1.29
N LEU A 136 -7.40 -10.21 0.51
CA LEU A 136 -8.22 -11.32 0.04
C LEU A 136 -7.52 -12.16 -1.03
N LEU A 137 -6.71 -11.54 -1.88
CA LEU A 137 -5.85 -12.25 -2.83
C LEU A 137 -4.77 -13.07 -2.11
N GLY A 138 -4.18 -12.51 -1.04
CA GLY A 138 -3.27 -13.25 -0.18
C GLY A 138 -3.95 -14.42 0.53
N LEU A 139 -5.23 -14.27 0.92
CA LEU A 139 -6.02 -15.38 1.45
C LEU A 139 -6.24 -16.48 0.39
N LEU A 140 -6.64 -16.10 -0.83
CA LEU A 140 -6.81 -17.06 -1.93
C LEU A 140 -5.52 -17.80 -2.27
N SER A 141 -4.39 -17.08 -2.34
CA SER A 141 -3.10 -17.71 -2.65
C SER A 141 -2.72 -18.73 -1.59
N TRP A 142 -2.95 -18.41 -0.31
CA TRP A 142 -2.72 -19.35 0.78
C TRP A 142 -3.67 -20.55 0.72
N LEU A 143 -4.96 -20.35 0.44
CA LEU A 143 -5.90 -21.48 0.27
C LEU A 143 -5.48 -22.40 -0.89
N VAL A 144 -4.91 -21.83 -1.96
CA VAL A 144 -4.33 -22.63 -3.05
C VAL A 144 -3.12 -23.43 -2.58
N GLU A 145 -2.24 -22.87 -1.76
CA GLU A 145 -1.11 -23.60 -1.17
C GLU A 145 -1.59 -24.79 -0.34
N GLU A 146 -2.58 -24.58 0.53
CA GLU A 146 -3.17 -25.65 1.36
C GLU A 146 -3.87 -26.73 0.50
N ALA A 147 -4.58 -26.32 -0.55
CA ALA A 147 -5.24 -27.26 -1.46
C ALA A 147 -4.23 -28.06 -2.30
N ASP A 148 -3.17 -27.42 -2.81
CA ASP A 148 -2.11 -28.08 -3.59
C ASP A 148 -1.33 -29.07 -2.72
N GLU A 149 -1.02 -28.70 -1.47
CA GLU A 149 -0.35 -29.62 -0.54
C GLU A 149 -1.26 -30.79 -0.16
N THR A 150 -2.55 -30.55 0.05
CA THR A 150 -3.52 -31.62 0.29
C THR A 150 -3.58 -32.60 -0.88
N ASP A 151 -3.61 -32.09 -2.12
CA ASP A 151 -3.61 -32.93 -3.31
C ASP A 151 -2.32 -33.75 -3.45
N ARG A 152 -1.16 -33.16 -3.14
CA ARG A 152 0.13 -33.89 -3.10
C ARG A 152 0.14 -34.94 -2.01
N MET A 153 -0.43 -34.65 -0.84
CA MET A 153 -0.53 -35.62 0.25
C MET A 153 -1.41 -36.80 -0.15
N LYS A 154 -2.55 -36.55 -0.81
CA LYS A 154 -3.41 -37.60 -1.38
C LYS A 154 -2.68 -38.45 -2.41
N GLU A 155 -1.90 -37.83 -3.30
CA GLU A 155 -1.10 -38.54 -4.30
C GLU A 155 -0.04 -39.44 -3.64
N ARG A 156 0.66 -38.93 -2.61
CA ARG A 156 1.62 -39.71 -1.82
C ARG A 156 0.96 -40.90 -1.13
N VAL A 157 -0.21 -40.70 -0.52
CA VAL A 157 -0.98 -41.79 0.12
C VAL A 157 -1.45 -42.82 -0.91
N ASN A 158 -1.86 -42.38 -2.11
CA ASN A 158 -2.26 -43.28 -3.18
C ASN A 158 -1.07 -44.09 -3.75
N SER A 159 0.16 -43.57 -3.63
CA SER A 159 1.38 -44.29 -4.03
C SER A 159 1.87 -45.33 -3.02
N ILE A 160 1.24 -45.43 -1.84
CA ILE A 160 1.52 -46.48 -0.87
C ILE A 160 1.07 -47.83 -1.44
N SER A 161 1.91 -48.87 -1.28
CA SER A 161 1.62 -50.24 -1.72
C SER A 161 0.27 -50.74 -1.18
N ASP A 162 -0.45 -51.50 -1.99
CA ASP A 162 -1.71 -52.12 -1.61
C ASP A 162 -1.54 -53.07 -0.40
N ALA A 163 -0.36 -53.69 -0.24
CA ALA A 163 -0.03 -54.51 0.92
C ALA A 163 0.01 -53.67 2.21
N THR A 164 0.74 -52.55 2.18
CA THR A 164 0.80 -51.60 3.30
C THR A 164 -0.60 -51.05 3.63
N ARG A 165 -1.41 -50.72 2.61
CA ARG A 165 -2.79 -50.25 2.80
C ARG A 165 -3.68 -51.33 3.43
N ALA A 166 -3.57 -52.58 3.00
CA ALA A 166 -4.29 -53.70 3.56
C ALA A 166 -3.90 -53.94 5.03
N ARG A 167 -2.61 -53.83 5.35
CA ARG A 167 -2.07 -53.93 6.71
C ARG A 167 -2.62 -52.83 7.61
N GLU A 168 -2.56 -51.57 7.18
CA GLU A 168 -3.11 -50.44 7.93
C GLU A 168 -4.62 -50.58 8.16
N LYS A 169 -5.38 -51.02 7.15
CA LYS A 169 -6.81 -51.28 7.28
C LYS A 169 -7.12 -52.40 8.28
N ALA A 170 -6.35 -53.48 8.26
CA ALA A 170 -6.50 -54.59 9.19
C ALA A 170 -6.20 -54.15 10.63
N LEU A 171 -5.10 -53.41 10.83
CA LEU A 171 -4.74 -52.82 12.13
C LEU A 171 -5.80 -51.84 12.62
N GLY A 172 -6.32 -50.97 11.76
CA GLY A 172 -7.39 -50.03 12.11
C GLY A 172 -8.65 -50.74 12.57
N THR A 173 -9.04 -51.81 11.86
CA THR A 173 -10.21 -52.63 12.21
C THR A 173 -10.02 -53.32 13.55
N ALA A 174 -8.85 -53.95 13.76
CA ALA A 174 -8.50 -54.59 15.02
C ALA A 174 -8.49 -53.60 16.19
N TYR A 175 -7.91 -52.41 15.99
CA TYR A 175 -7.90 -51.36 17.01
C TYR A 175 -9.32 -50.89 17.34
N THR A 176 -10.18 -50.66 16.35
CA THR A 176 -11.57 -50.26 16.61
C THR A 176 -12.37 -51.34 17.33
N ALA A 177 -12.17 -52.62 16.97
CA ALA A 177 -12.81 -53.74 17.63
C ALA A 177 -12.33 -53.86 19.09
N TRP A 178 -11.04 -53.70 19.35
CA TRP A 178 -10.47 -53.69 20.69
C TRP A 178 -11.02 -52.56 21.56
N VAL A 179 -11.11 -51.34 21.02
CA VAL A 179 -11.71 -50.18 21.70
C VAL A 179 -13.17 -50.44 22.06
N GLN A 180 -13.94 -51.10 21.16
CA GLN A 180 -15.35 -51.41 21.37
C GLN A 180 -15.59 -52.59 22.32
N ALA A 181 -14.73 -53.62 22.28
CA ALA A 181 -14.84 -54.84 23.08
C ALA A 181 -14.35 -54.65 24.53
N GLY A 182 -13.56 -53.59 24.80
CA GLY A 182 -13.11 -53.22 26.14
C GLY A 182 -12.22 -54.28 26.79
N GLN A 183 -10.94 -54.32 26.42
CA GLN A 183 -9.85 -55.18 26.96
C GLN A 183 -10.13 -56.70 27.06
N ALA A 184 -11.30 -57.20 26.67
CA ALA A 184 -11.59 -58.62 26.60
C ALA A 184 -10.86 -59.21 25.38
N GLN A 185 -9.93 -60.12 25.64
CA GLN A 185 -9.20 -60.83 24.58
C GLN A 185 -10.16 -61.81 23.89
N THR A 186 -10.46 -61.58 22.61
CA THR A 186 -11.41 -62.40 21.84
C THR A 186 -10.69 -63.30 20.83
N LEU A 187 -11.34 -64.41 20.44
CA LEU A 187 -10.88 -65.27 19.34
C LEU A 187 -10.70 -64.49 18.02
N GLU A 188 -11.44 -63.40 17.87
CA GLU A 188 -11.39 -62.48 16.74
C GLU A 188 -10.09 -61.66 16.73
N GLU A 189 -9.55 -61.29 17.90
CA GLU A 189 -8.27 -60.60 18.04
C GLU A 189 -7.09 -61.47 17.57
N THR A 190 -7.08 -62.77 17.93
CA THR A 190 -6.05 -63.71 17.50
C THR A 190 -6.07 -63.94 15.99
N ALA A 191 -7.25 -64.05 15.37
CA ALA A 191 -7.38 -64.20 13.92
C ALA A 191 -6.95 -62.94 13.15
N MET A 192 -7.17 -61.76 13.73
CA MET A 192 -6.71 -60.49 13.15
C MET A 192 -5.19 -60.32 13.23
N LEU A 193 -4.55 -60.74 14.34
CA LEU A 193 -3.09 -60.73 14.48
C LEU A 193 -2.43 -61.65 13.44
N GLU A 194 -2.94 -62.87 13.26
CA GLU A 194 -2.44 -63.81 12.24
C GLU A 194 -2.57 -63.22 10.83
N LYS A 195 -3.67 -62.52 10.54
CA LYS A 195 -3.86 -61.82 9.26
C LYS A 195 -2.84 -60.70 9.06
N VAL A 196 -2.55 -59.90 10.08
CA VAL A 196 -1.54 -58.83 10.01
C VAL A 196 -0.14 -59.41 9.81
N GLU A 197 0.22 -60.47 10.54
CA GLU A 197 1.49 -61.16 10.36
C GLU A 197 1.64 -61.74 8.95
N GLY A 198 0.57 -62.33 8.40
CA GLY A 198 0.57 -62.83 7.02
C GLY A 198 0.81 -61.72 5.98
N LEU A 199 0.20 -60.54 6.18
CA LEU A 199 0.42 -59.39 5.30
C LEU A 199 1.85 -58.83 5.42
N ILE A 200 2.41 -58.81 6.64
CA ILE A 200 3.81 -58.39 6.85
C ILE A 200 4.76 -59.35 6.14
N ARG A 201 4.57 -60.67 6.27
CA ARG A 201 5.42 -61.65 5.57
C ARG A 201 5.34 -61.50 4.06
N ALA A 202 4.14 -61.32 3.50
CA ALA A 202 3.98 -61.09 2.07
C ALA A 202 4.70 -59.82 1.58
N GLU A 203 4.70 -58.74 2.36
CA GLU A 203 5.43 -57.50 2.06
C GLU A 203 6.96 -57.72 2.10
N TYR A 204 7.45 -58.52 3.04
CA TYR A 204 8.86 -58.92 3.09
C TYR A 204 9.27 -59.74 1.87
N ASP A 205 8.47 -60.73 1.48
CA ASP A 205 8.76 -61.59 0.32
C ASP A 205 8.77 -60.77 -0.98
N GLU A 206 7.87 -59.78 -1.12
CA GLU A 206 7.84 -58.86 -2.27
C GLU A 206 9.11 -57.99 -2.33
N LEU A 207 9.51 -57.40 -1.20
CA LEU A 207 10.74 -56.59 -1.10
C LEU A 207 12.00 -57.42 -1.36
N GLU A 208 12.04 -58.67 -0.89
CA GLU A 208 13.14 -59.59 -1.18
C GLU A 208 13.23 -59.87 -2.68
N GLY A 209 12.09 -60.15 -3.35
CA GLY A 209 12.05 -60.33 -4.80
C GLY A 209 12.38 -59.07 -5.61
N GLU A 210 12.09 -57.87 -5.11
CA GLU A 210 12.55 -56.62 -5.72
C GLU A 210 14.06 -56.39 -5.55
N ASN A 211 14.61 -56.73 -4.39
CA ASN A 211 16.05 -56.67 -4.15
C ASN A 211 16.80 -57.64 -5.07
N GLU A 212 16.31 -58.88 -5.23
CA GLU A 212 16.89 -59.84 -6.17
C GLU A 212 16.89 -59.32 -7.62
N LYS A 213 15.83 -58.64 -8.05
CA LYS A 213 15.78 -57.99 -9.37
C LYS A 213 16.82 -56.87 -9.49
N CYS A 214 16.96 -56.05 -8.45
CA CYS A 214 17.97 -54.99 -8.43
C CYS A 214 19.39 -55.56 -8.48
N GLU A 215 19.68 -56.59 -7.69
CA GLU A 215 20.96 -57.30 -7.69
C GLU A 215 21.25 -57.91 -9.06
N LYS A 216 20.24 -58.50 -9.71
CA LYS A 216 20.37 -58.99 -11.08
C LYS A 216 20.69 -57.87 -12.08
N ILE A 217 19.99 -56.74 -12.01
CA ILE A 217 20.26 -55.59 -12.88
C ILE A 217 21.69 -55.05 -12.65
N ILE A 218 22.15 -55.01 -11.41
CA ILE A 218 23.52 -54.62 -11.08
C ILE A 218 24.50 -55.60 -11.72
N GLY A 219 24.30 -56.90 -11.55
CA GLY A 219 25.16 -57.92 -12.18
C GLY A 219 25.14 -57.90 -13.72
N ASP A 220 23.97 -57.69 -14.33
CA ASP A 220 23.82 -57.55 -15.78
C ASP A 220 24.55 -56.28 -16.29
N ASN A 221 24.52 -55.19 -15.52
CA ASN A 221 25.27 -53.98 -15.83
C ASN A 221 26.78 -54.18 -15.65
N ASP A 222 27.21 -54.85 -14.60
CA ASP A 222 28.64 -55.13 -14.34
C ASP A 222 29.22 -56.00 -15.46
N THR A 223 28.50 -57.05 -15.87
CA THR A 223 28.90 -57.89 -17.00
C THR A 223 28.85 -57.14 -18.33
N ALA A 224 27.88 -56.24 -18.56
CA ALA A 224 27.87 -55.38 -19.72
C ALA A 224 29.09 -54.44 -19.76
N VAL A 225 29.48 -53.89 -18.61
CA VAL A 225 30.68 -53.06 -18.47
C VAL A 225 31.95 -53.86 -18.75
N GLU A 226 32.06 -55.10 -18.26
CA GLU A 226 33.19 -55.99 -18.58
C GLU A 226 33.23 -56.35 -20.07
N ASN A 227 32.09 -56.70 -20.66
CA ASN A 227 32.01 -57.02 -22.09
C ASN A 227 32.39 -55.82 -22.98
N ILE A 228 32.05 -54.58 -22.60
CA ILE A 228 32.48 -53.36 -23.30
C ILE A 228 33.99 -53.13 -23.15
N LYS A 229 34.57 -53.45 -22.00
CA LYS A 229 36.03 -53.38 -21.80
C LYS A 229 36.76 -54.43 -22.65
N ASP A 230 36.22 -55.64 -22.72
CA ASP A 230 36.83 -56.78 -23.42
C ASP A 230 36.61 -56.76 -24.94
N SER A 231 35.51 -56.17 -25.42
CA SER A 231 35.23 -56.07 -26.86
C SER A 231 36.19 -55.13 -27.59
N GLY A 232 36.93 -54.28 -26.86
CA GLY A 232 37.77 -53.26 -27.46
C GLY A 232 36.99 -52.18 -28.22
N ASP A 233 35.65 -52.14 -28.09
CA ASP A 233 34.76 -51.08 -28.62
C ASP A 233 34.78 -49.81 -27.76
N LEU A 234 35.70 -49.72 -26.81
CA LEU A 234 36.22 -48.42 -26.40
C LEU A 234 37.09 -47.96 -27.57
N ASP A 235 36.53 -47.13 -28.47
CA ASP A 235 37.34 -46.28 -29.35
C ASP A 235 38.57 -45.81 -28.56
N ASP A 236 39.76 -45.87 -29.15
CA ASP A 236 41.06 -45.50 -28.57
C ASP A 236 40.93 -44.77 -27.21
N PRO A 237 41.32 -45.38 -26.07
CA PRO A 237 41.22 -44.75 -24.76
C PRO A 237 41.78 -43.33 -24.72
N GLU A 238 42.80 -43.02 -25.53
CA GLU A 238 43.34 -41.67 -25.71
C GLU A 238 42.34 -40.72 -26.40
N GLU A 239 41.55 -41.19 -27.36
CA GLU A 239 40.47 -40.44 -28.01
C GLU A 239 39.32 -40.12 -27.05
N TYR A 240 38.90 -41.08 -26.20
CA TYR A 240 37.90 -40.82 -25.16
C TYR A 240 38.42 -39.86 -24.10
N GLU A 241 39.67 -40.00 -23.66
CA GLU A 241 40.30 -39.07 -22.72
C GLU A 241 40.39 -37.67 -23.32
N ARG A 242 40.82 -37.55 -24.58
CA ARG A 242 40.86 -36.28 -25.32
C ARG A 242 39.48 -35.63 -25.42
N LYS A 243 38.43 -36.40 -25.71
CA LYS A 243 37.05 -35.90 -25.80
C LYS A 243 36.50 -35.49 -24.43
N ASN A 244 36.82 -36.24 -23.37
CA ASN A 244 36.50 -35.87 -22.00
C ASN A 244 37.25 -34.62 -21.55
N GLU A 245 38.49 -34.41 -22.00
CA GLU A 245 39.26 -33.21 -21.73
C GLU A 245 38.71 -31.99 -22.48
N GLU A 246 38.29 -32.15 -23.73
CA GLU A 246 37.56 -31.14 -24.49
C GLU A 246 36.24 -30.75 -23.80
N ILE A 247 35.44 -31.74 -23.38
CA ILE A 247 34.19 -31.50 -22.66
C ILE A 247 34.47 -30.79 -21.33
N ARG A 248 35.48 -31.21 -20.56
CA ARG A 248 35.89 -30.53 -19.33
C ARG A 248 36.34 -29.10 -19.59
N GLY A 249 37.05 -28.84 -20.68
CA GLY A 249 37.41 -27.51 -21.12
C GLY A 249 36.20 -26.64 -21.39
N ARG A 250 35.25 -27.12 -22.19
CA ARG A 250 33.99 -26.43 -22.52
C ARG A 250 33.11 -26.19 -21.29
N VAL A 251 33.05 -27.17 -20.38
CA VAL A 251 32.36 -27.02 -19.09
C VAL A 251 33.05 -25.95 -18.26
N GLY A 252 34.38 -25.94 -18.19
CA GLY A 252 35.16 -24.92 -17.48
C GLY A 252 34.95 -23.50 -18.04
N GLU A 253 34.87 -23.35 -19.36
CA GLU A 253 34.52 -22.08 -19.99
C GLU A 253 33.11 -21.62 -19.61
N LYS A 254 32.14 -22.53 -19.64
CA LYS A 254 30.75 -22.22 -19.25
C LYS A 254 30.63 -21.89 -17.77
N VAL A 255 31.40 -22.56 -16.90
CA VAL A 255 31.48 -22.22 -15.47
C VAL A 255 32.01 -20.80 -15.28
N ARG A 256 33.11 -20.43 -15.95
CA ARG A 256 33.64 -19.06 -15.91
C ARG A 256 32.64 -18.02 -16.40
N GLU A 257 31.92 -18.32 -17.48
CA GLU A 257 30.86 -17.45 -18.01
C GLU A 257 29.72 -17.26 -16.99
N VAL A 258 29.31 -18.33 -16.31
CA VAL A 258 28.29 -18.26 -15.24
C VAL A 258 28.78 -17.45 -14.05
N GLU A 259 30.05 -17.60 -13.65
CA GLU A 259 30.66 -16.80 -12.58
C GLU A 259 30.70 -15.31 -12.92
N ASP A 260 31.07 -14.98 -14.16
CA ASP A 260 31.06 -13.60 -14.66
C ASP A 260 29.65 -13.01 -14.70
N LEU A 261 28.65 -13.79 -15.12
CA LEU A 261 27.26 -13.37 -15.10
C LEU A 261 26.75 -13.13 -13.68
N ARG A 262 27.10 -14.01 -12.72
CA ARG A 262 26.74 -13.83 -11.30
C ARG A 262 27.38 -12.58 -10.70
N ARG A 263 28.64 -12.30 -11.04
CA ARG A 263 29.31 -11.06 -10.62
C ARG A 263 28.58 -9.83 -11.16
N ARG A 264 28.24 -9.81 -12.46
CA ARG A 264 27.49 -8.70 -13.08
C ARG A 264 26.10 -8.54 -12.46
N GLU A 265 25.44 -9.66 -12.15
CA GLU A 265 24.14 -9.64 -11.46
C GLU A 265 24.27 -9.01 -10.06
N GLN A 266 25.32 -9.36 -9.31
CA GLN A 266 25.60 -8.76 -8.01
C GLN A 266 25.87 -7.25 -8.12
N GLU A 267 26.75 -6.84 -9.04
CA GLU A 267 27.05 -5.41 -9.29
C GLU A 267 25.77 -4.63 -9.65
N ALA A 268 24.94 -5.19 -10.54
CA ALA A 268 23.66 -4.58 -10.92
C ALA A 268 22.66 -4.52 -9.76
N SER A 269 22.69 -5.49 -8.84
CA SER A 269 21.86 -5.51 -7.64
C SER A 269 22.27 -4.43 -6.65
N GLU A 270 23.58 -4.27 -6.43
CA GLU A 270 24.14 -3.22 -5.57
C GLU A 270 23.84 -1.82 -6.13
N ASP A 271 23.99 -1.63 -7.44
CA ASP A 271 23.62 -0.38 -8.11
C ASP A 271 22.13 -0.08 -8.00
N ARG A 272 21.27 -1.09 -8.20
CA ARG A 272 19.83 -0.93 -8.01
C ARG A 272 19.50 -0.48 -6.59
N GLN A 273 20.11 -1.09 -5.58
CA GLN A 273 19.92 -0.70 -4.19
C GLN A 273 20.38 0.75 -3.93
N ARG A 274 21.52 1.17 -4.49
CA ARG A 274 22.00 2.56 -4.41
C ARG A 274 21.00 3.53 -5.03
N TRP A 275 20.45 3.21 -6.20
CA TRP A 275 19.46 4.04 -6.86
C TRP A 275 18.13 4.09 -6.13
N GLU A 276 17.68 2.98 -5.54
CA GLU A 276 16.48 2.94 -4.70
C GLU A 276 16.64 3.84 -3.46
N GLN A 277 17.80 3.79 -2.79
CA GLN A 277 18.09 4.67 -1.66
C GLN A 277 18.10 6.15 -2.06
N LYS A 278 18.76 6.50 -3.18
CA LYS A 278 18.75 7.88 -3.71
C LYS A 278 17.33 8.35 -4.03
N THR A 279 16.56 7.50 -4.72
CA THR A 279 15.17 7.78 -5.08
C THR A 279 14.29 7.95 -3.84
N GLY A 280 14.50 7.13 -2.81
CA GLY A 280 13.80 7.24 -1.52
C GLY A 280 14.07 8.58 -0.82
N LYS A 281 15.34 8.99 -0.74
CA LYS A 281 15.72 10.29 -0.16
C LYS A 281 15.11 11.46 -0.93
N GLU A 282 15.10 11.39 -2.25
CA GLU A 282 14.54 12.47 -3.07
C GLU A 282 13.02 12.56 -2.96
N LYS A 283 12.32 11.41 -2.89
CA LYS A 283 10.88 11.39 -2.58
C LYS A 283 10.55 11.95 -1.20
N GLU A 284 11.39 11.71 -0.19
CA GLU A 284 11.18 12.29 1.15
C GLU A 284 11.33 13.82 1.12
N LYS A 285 12.31 14.34 0.38
CA LYS A 285 12.44 15.80 0.17
C LYS A 285 11.25 16.37 -0.59
N GLU A 286 10.82 15.69 -1.66
CA GLU A 286 9.65 16.10 -2.44
C GLU A 286 8.41 16.16 -1.55
N GLN A 287 8.20 15.16 -0.69
CA GLN A 287 7.09 15.15 0.26
C GLN A 287 7.18 16.32 1.25
N LYS A 288 8.35 16.58 1.84
CA LYS A 288 8.55 17.74 2.73
C LYS A 288 8.25 19.07 2.04
N LEU A 289 8.67 19.23 0.79
CA LEU A 289 8.36 20.42 0.00
C LEU A 289 6.86 20.53 -0.30
N ARG A 290 6.18 19.42 -0.62
CA ARG A 290 4.73 19.39 -0.81
C ARG A 290 3.97 19.77 0.47
N ASP A 291 4.41 19.26 1.62
CA ASP A 291 3.82 19.59 2.92
C ASP A 291 4.03 21.07 3.24
N GLN A 292 5.23 21.63 2.99
CA GLN A 292 5.50 23.07 3.14
C GLN A 292 4.66 23.94 2.20
N ILE A 293 4.50 23.53 0.93
CA ILE A 293 3.62 24.24 -0.01
C ILE A 293 2.20 24.23 0.53
N SER A 294 1.69 23.08 0.99
CA SER A 294 0.35 22.97 1.57
C SER A 294 0.19 23.88 2.81
N GLU A 295 1.18 23.93 3.69
CA GLU A 295 1.16 24.80 4.87
C GLU A 295 1.15 26.27 4.46
N LEU A 296 2.01 26.67 3.52
CA LEU A 296 2.05 28.05 3.01
C LEU A 296 0.75 28.43 2.32
N THR A 297 0.17 27.54 1.51
CA THR A 297 -1.15 27.77 0.89
C THR A 297 -2.22 27.96 1.96
N GLN A 298 -2.28 27.12 2.99
CA GLN A 298 -3.23 27.32 4.10
C GLN A 298 -3.01 28.64 4.84
N ARG A 299 -1.74 29.06 5.04
CA ARG A 299 -1.43 30.35 5.68
C ARG A 299 -1.85 31.52 4.81
N VAL A 300 -1.72 31.42 3.49
CA VAL A 300 -2.19 32.44 2.54
C VAL A 300 -3.72 32.47 2.51
N ASP A 301 -4.38 31.31 2.41
CA ASP A 301 -5.84 31.21 2.40
C ASP A 301 -6.48 31.70 3.72
N ALA A 302 -5.77 31.57 4.85
CA ALA A 302 -6.20 32.07 6.15
C ALA A 302 -5.98 33.58 6.33
N GLN A 303 -5.25 34.26 5.43
CA GLN A 303 -5.12 35.71 5.50
C GLN A 303 -6.45 36.37 5.14
N ALA A 304 -6.89 37.32 5.96
CA ALA A 304 -8.19 37.98 5.82
C ALA A 304 -8.28 38.91 4.60
N TYR A 305 -7.16 39.24 3.96
CA TYR A 305 -7.09 40.13 2.83
C TYR A 305 -6.38 39.42 1.69
N SER A 306 -7.04 39.36 0.53
CA SER A 306 -6.38 38.98 -0.70
C SER A 306 -5.29 40.00 -1.05
N HIS A 307 -4.32 39.59 -1.85
CA HIS A 307 -3.35 40.50 -2.45
C HIS A 307 -4.05 41.67 -3.17
N ASP A 308 -5.18 41.42 -3.82
CA ASP A 308 -5.98 42.45 -4.49
C ASP A 308 -6.67 43.39 -3.49
N ASP A 309 -7.11 42.87 -2.33
CA ASP A 309 -7.69 43.70 -1.27
C ASP A 309 -6.63 44.62 -0.65
N LEU A 310 -5.41 44.12 -0.45
CA LEU A 310 -4.28 44.93 0.01
C LEU A 310 -3.93 46.02 -1.00
N ALA A 311 -3.94 45.72 -2.30
CA ALA A 311 -3.72 46.71 -3.34
C ALA A 311 -4.80 47.80 -3.33
N GLN A 312 -6.07 47.43 -3.16
CA GLN A 312 -7.17 48.38 -3.02
C GLN A 312 -7.07 49.21 -1.74
N LEU A 313 -6.71 48.59 -0.61
CA LEU A 313 -6.51 49.28 0.67
C LEU A 313 -5.37 50.29 0.60
N LEU A 314 -4.25 49.93 -0.04
CA LEU A 314 -3.12 50.84 -0.26
C LEU A 314 -3.51 52.00 -1.19
N ALA A 315 -4.27 51.73 -2.26
CA ALA A 315 -4.77 52.78 -3.14
C ALA A 315 -5.71 53.74 -2.40
N ARG A 316 -6.60 53.20 -1.54
CA ARG A 316 -7.48 54.00 -0.69
C ARG A 316 -6.72 54.81 0.34
N ALA A 317 -5.70 54.23 0.99
CA ALA A 317 -4.85 54.94 1.94
C ALA A 317 -4.15 56.14 1.29
N ARG A 318 -3.54 55.95 0.12
CA ARG A 318 -2.92 57.04 -0.65
C ARG A 318 -3.90 58.14 -1.01
N ARG A 319 -5.12 57.78 -1.40
CA ARG A 319 -6.17 58.77 -1.69
C ARG A 319 -6.57 59.57 -0.45
N LEU A 320 -6.74 58.90 0.70
CA LEU A 320 -7.06 59.57 1.97
C LEU A 320 -5.92 60.48 2.45
N GLU A 321 -4.66 60.07 2.25
CA GLU A 321 -3.49 60.91 2.52
C GLU A 321 -3.51 62.19 1.66
N GLU A 322 -3.83 62.06 0.37
CA GLU A 322 -3.96 63.19 -0.53
C GLU A 322 -5.12 64.13 -0.14
N GLU A 323 -6.29 63.58 0.20
CA GLU A 323 -7.43 64.34 0.70
C GLU A 323 -7.10 65.07 2.02
N THR A 324 -6.36 64.41 2.92
CA THR A 324 -5.90 65.02 4.18
C THR A 324 -4.94 66.17 3.92
N ARG A 325 -4.01 66.01 2.98
CA ARG A 325 -3.09 67.08 2.57
C ARG A 325 -3.83 68.28 2.00
N GLN A 326 -4.81 68.05 1.11
CA GLN A 326 -5.62 69.11 0.53
C GLN A 326 -6.45 69.85 1.58
N LEU A 327 -7.03 69.13 2.54
CA LEU A 327 -7.74 69.75 3.66
C LEU A 327 -6.81 70.57 4.55
N GLN A 328 -5.58 70.09 4.80
CA GLN A 328 -4.57 70.86 5.53
C GLN A 328 -4.20 72.14 4.78
N GLU A 329 -3.99 72.08 3.47
CA GLU A 329 -3.75 73.27 2.64
C GLU A 329 -4.94 74.25 2.71
N GLN A 330 -6.17 73.76 2.64
CA GLN A 330 -7.37 74.59 2.80
C GLN A 330 -7.45 75.25 4.17
N ILE A 331 -7.13 74.53 5.25
CA ILE A 331 -7.06 75.11 6.60
C ILE A 331 -6.01 76.22 6.64
N THR A 332 -4.81 75.98 6.11
CA THR A 332 -3.76 77.01 6.10
C THR A 332 -4.13 78.23 5.28
N GLN A 333 -4.90 78.04 4.20
CA GLN A 333 -5.41 79.15 3.40
C GLN A 333 -6.47 79.94 4.18
N CYS A 334 -7.45 79.26 4.79
CA CYS A 334 -8.46 79.92 5.63
C CYS A 334 -7.84 80.64 6.83
N ASP A 335 -6.82 80.07 7.46
CA ASP A 335 -6.07 80.73 8.55
C ASP A 335 -5.38 81.99 8.04
N SER A 336 -4.74 81.94 6.86
CA SER A 336 -4.14 83.11 6.22
C SER A 336 -5.19 84.18 5.90
N ASP A 337 -6.34 83.80 5.36
CA ASP A 337 -7.44 84.71 5.02
C ASP A 337 -7.99 85.35 6.31
N THR A 338 -8.17 84.56 7.39
CA THR A 338 -8.62 85.05 8.70
C THR A 338 -7.62 86.05 9.29
N VAL A 339 -6.32 85.76 9.21
CA VAL A 339 -5.28 86.69 9.65
C VAL A 339 -5.31 87.98 8.82
N SER A 340 -5.51 87.88 7.50
CA SER A 340 -5.66 89.03 6.63
C SER A 340 -6.87 89.89 7.02
N GLU A 341 -8.04 89.27 7.20
CA GLU A 341 -9.26 89.95 7.66
C GLU A 341 -9.08 90.57 9.05
N GLU A 342 -8.43 89.88 9.99
CA GLU A 342 -8.08 90.44 11.31
C GLU A 342 -7.16 91.65 11.17
N THR A 343 -6.14 91.59 10.31
CA THR A 343 -5.24 92.74 10.09
C THR A 343 -6.00 93.91 9.50
N GLN A 344 -6.90 93.67 8.55
CA GLN A 344 -7.76 94.71 7.98
C GLN A 344 -8.67 95.32 9.06
N ALA A 345 -9.37 94.50 9.86
CA ALA A 345 -10.20 94.95 10.95
C ALA A 345 -9.41 95.77 11.99
N ARG A 346 -8.16 95.37 12.31
CA ARG A 346 -7.26 96.15 13.19
C ARG A 346 -6.87 97.49 12.56
N THR A 347 -6.61 97.54 11.25
CA THR A 347 -6.32 98.81 10.57
C THR A 347 -7.53 99.75 10.59
N GLU A 348 -8.74 99.22 10.34
CA GLU A 348 -9.99 99.98 10.43
C GLU A 348 -10.27 100.44 11.87
N GLN A 349 -9.98 99.60 12.86
CA GLN A 349 -10.08 99.99 14.26
C GLN A 349 -9.08 101.11 14.61
N HIS A 350 -7.85 101.04 14.12
CA HIS A 350 -6.84 102.08 14.35
C HIS A 350 -7.22 103.40 13.66
N THR A 351 -7.77 103.36 12.44
CA THR A 351 -8.26 104.57 11.77
C THR A 351 -9.46 105.17 12.50
N LEU A 352 -10.40 104.34 12.98
CA LEU A 352 -11.52 104.80 13.83
C LEU A 352 -11.02 105.39 15.15
N GLN A 353 -10.06 104.76 15.83
CA GLN A 353 -9.45 105.31 17.04
C GLN A 353 -8.72 106.63 16.76
N GLY A 354 -8.02 106.75 15.63
CA GLY A 354 -7.39 107.98 15.16
C GLY A 354 -8.42 109.08 14.94
N LEU A 355 -9.51 108.80 14.22
CA LEU A 355 -10.62 109.74 14.02
C LEU A 355 -11.31 110.13 15.33
N CYS A 356 -11.49 109.19 16.26
CA CYS A 356 -12.01 109.49 17.59
C CYS A 356 -11.04 110.37 18.39
N HIS A 357 -9.72 110.15 18.26
CA HIS A 357 -8.71 110.98 18.90
C HIS A 357 -8.70 112.39 18.32
N GLU A 358 -8.68 112.54 16.99
CA GLU A 358 -8.79 113.83 16.28
C GLU A 358 -10.08 114.58 16.65
N PHE A 359 -11.21 113.86 16.72
CA PHE A 359 -12.48 114.43 17.16
C PHE A 359 -12.42 114.90 18.62
N ASN A 360 -11.81 114.10 19.51
CA ASN A 360 -11.63 114.47 20.92
C ASN A 360 -10.64 115.64 21.10
N GLU A 361 -9.59 115.73 20.28
CA GLU A 361 -8.66 116.87 20.25
C GLU A 361 -9.35 118.15 19.71
N CYS A 362 -10.25 118.03 18.73
CA CYS A 362 -11.08 119.14 18.25
C CYS A 362 -12.05 119.64 19.33
N ILE A 363 -12.62 118.74 20.15
CA ILE A 363 -13.47 119.14 21.28
C ILE A 363 -12.64 119.75 22.43
N GLY A 364 -11.44 119.25 22.71
CA GLY A 364 -10.56 119.74 23.78
C GLY A 364 -9.98 121.14 23.56
N THR A 365 -9.94 121.62 22.31
CA THR A 365 -9.34 122.92 21.94
C THR A 365 -10.34 124.05 21.70
N GLY A 366 -11.63 123.85 21.98
CA GLY A 366 -12.65 124.92 21.89
C GLY A 366 -13.00 125.34 20.45
N GLY A 367 -12.69 124.50 19.46
CA GLY A 367 -13.07 124.69 18.06
C GLY A 367 -14.34 123.93 17.71
N HIS A 368 -15.37 124.64 17.27
CA HIS A 368 -16.59 124.05 16.72
C HIS A 368 -16.24 123.16 15.50
N PRO A 369 -16.54 121.86 15.48
CA PRO A 369 -16.25 121.04 14.31
C PRO A 369 -17.21 121.42 13.19
N ALA A 370 -16.65 121.84 12.05
CA ALA A 370 -17.35 121.78 10.78
C ALA A 370 -17.50 120.30 10.43
N ILE A 371 -18.73 119.80 10.46
CA ILE A 371 -19.11 118.46 10.00
C ILE A 371 -18.54 118.28 8.58
N PRO A 372 -17.56 117.39 8.35
CA PRO A 372 -17.22 116.99 7.00
C PRO A 372 -18.44 116.26 6.47
N ARG A 373 -19.03 116.77 5.38
CA ARG A 373 -20.01 116.01 4.61
C ARG A 373 -19.35 114.69 4.23
N ALA A 374 -19.81 113.61 4.84
CA ALA A 374 -19.49 112.27 4.41
C ALA A 374 -19.85 112.16 2.93
N ASN A 375 -18.84 112.02 2.07
CA ASN A 375 -19.02 111.34 0.80
C ASN A 375 -19.31 109.89 1.18
N PHE A 376 -20.58 109.57 1.40
CA PHE A 376 -21.06 108.21 1.40
C PHE A 376 -20.64 107.60 0.07
N ASN A 377 -19.70 106.66 0.12
CA ASN A 377 -19.42 105.77 -1.00
C ASN A 377 -20.73 105.02 -1.31
N PRO A 378 -21.31 105.13 -2.52
CA PRO A 378 -22.54 104.42 -2.88
C PRO A 378 -22.44 102.90 -2.70
N GLU A 379 -21.24 102.33 -2.75
CA GLU A 379 -21.01 100.89 -2.62
C GLU A 379 -21.25 100.34 -1.19
N ALA A 380 -21.10 101.18 -0.15
CA ALA A 380 -21.36 100.75 1.24
C ALA A 380 -22.86 100.59 1.53
N SER A 381 -23.73 101.29 0.81
CA SER A 381 -25.19 101.17 0.92
C SER A 381 -25.72 99.90 0.25
N ASP A 382 -25.06 99.45 -0.82
CA ASP A 382 -25.38 98.19 -1.50
C ASP A 382 -24.88 96.96 -0.73
N PHE A 383 -23.78 97.06 0.02
CA PHE A 383 -23.34 96.00 0.92
C PHE A 383 -24.36 95.75 2.04
N LEU A 384 -24.80 96.79 2.77
CA LEU A 384 -25.77 96.65 3.86
C LEU A 384 -27.17 96.20 3.40
N LYS A 385 -27.59 96.55 2.18
CA LYS A 385 -28.83 96.01 1.58
C LYS A 385 -28.73 94.54 1.20
N ARG A 386 -27.53 94.01 0.92
CA ARG A 386 -27.30 92.59 0.61
C ARG A 386 -27.12 91.71 1.83
N THR A 387 -26.62 92.23 2.95
CA THR A 387 -26.32 91.42 4.14
C THR A 387 -27.43 91.39 5.19
N PHE A 388 -28.30 92.41 5.25
CA PHE A 388 -29.33 92.51 6.31
C PHE A 388 -30.74 92.90 5.82
N GLY A 389 -31.01 92.72 4.52
CA GLY A 389 -32.34 92.83 3.90
C GLY A 389 -32.94 91.47 3.57
#